data_AF-A0A8C9NTU3-F1
#
_entry.id   AF-A0A8C9NTU3-F1
#
_cell.length_a   1.000
_cell.length_b   1.000
_cell.length_c   1.000
_cell.angle_alpha   90.00
_cell.angle_beta   90.00
_cell.angle_gamma   90.00
#
_symmetry.space_group_name_H-M   'P 1'
#
loop_
_entity.id
_entity.type
_entity.pdbx_description
1 polymer ?
#
loop_
_entity_poly.entity_id
_entity_poly.type
_entity_poly.pdbx_seq_one_letter_code
_entity_poly.pdbx_strand_id
1 'polypeptide(L)'
;MALQNLERGHHSLPMLPLAHISSDKKGIALINPWAVNLDAYKKKLEQAIISYERRLNLVIWRALSQEERDKFEEDGPVQYMQHKETLLEALENLGWPVSYEDVKLLEDEILTALTYIQQATDLQEAVKKEIEKSSESHMSNNKKVIHGKGFFPIR
;
A
#
# COMPACT_ATOMS: atom_id res chain seq x y z
N MET A 1 9.58 -5.90 58.34
CA MET A 1 10.42 -5.87 57.12
C MET A 1 10.02 -7.05 56.24
N ALA A 2 9.31 -6.77 55.15
CA ALA A 2 9.26 -7.61 53.95
C ALA A 2 8.80 -6.71 52.79
N LEU A 3 9.80 -6.28 52.03
CA LEU A 3 9.79 -5.78 50.64
C LEU A 3 8.94 -6.71 49.75
N GLN A 4 8.38 -6.36 48.59
CA GLN A 4 8.28 -5.17 47.76
C GLN A 4 7.37 -5.58 46.59
N ASN A 5 6.48 -4.69 46.15
CA ASN A 5 5.60 -4.89 45.00
C ASN A 5 6.42 -5.15 43.72
N LEU A 6 6.10 -6.22 42.99
CA LEU A 6 6.62 -6.45 41.65
C LEU A 6 5.46 -6.29 40.65
N GLU A 7 5.43 -5.11 40.04
CA GLU A 7 4.66 -4.76 38.86
C GLU A 7 4.92 -5.80 37.76
N ARG A 8 3.90 -6.56 37.37
CA ARG A 8 3.98 -7.44 36.21
C ARG A 8 3.82 -6.57 34.96
N GLY A 9 4.96 -6.24 34.34
CA GLY A 9 5.03 -5.65 33.02
C GLY A 9 4.32 -6.53 31.99
N HIS A 10 3.50 -5.91 31.16
CA HIS A 10 2.95 -6.52 29.95
C HIS A 10 4.09 -6.70 28.94
N HIS A 11 4.84 -7.79 29.04
CA HIS A 11 5.77 -8.22 28.00
C HIS A 11 4.95 -8.73 26.81
N SER A 12 4.82 -7.93 25.76
CA SER A 12 4.38 -8.41 24.46
C SER A 12 5.42 -9.41 23.97
N LEU A 13 5.12 -10.71 24.05
CA LEU A 13 5.96 -11.75 23.45
C LEU A 13 6.12 -11.42 21.96
N PRO A 14 7.35 -11.41 21.40
CA PRO A 14 7.55 -11.30 19.96
C PRO A 14 6.90 -12.53 19.31
N MET A 15 5.75 -12.32 18.69
CA MET A 15 5.00 -13.37 18.00
C MET A 15 5.75 -13.75 16.73
N LEU A 16 6.24 -14.98 16.71
CA LEU A 16 7.07 -15.51 15.63
C LEU A 16 6.20 -15.87 14.40
N PRO A 17 6.77 -15.83 13.18
CA PRO A 17 6.13 -16.40 12.01
C PRO A 17 5.72 -17.86 12.26
N LEU A 18 4.47 -18.19 11.98
CA LEU A 18 3.91 -19.53 12.12
C LEU A 18 4.17 -20.34 10.85
N ALA A 19 4.84 -21.49 10.98
CA ALA A 19 4.97 -22.44 9.89
C ALA A 19 3.76 -23.39 9.89
N HIS A 20 2.97 -23.39 8.82
CA HIS A 20 1.93 -24.38 8.58
C HIS A 20 2.47 -25.50 7.69
N ILE A 21 2.40 -26.75 8.17
CA ILE A 21 2.83 -27.93 7.42
C ILE A 21 1.56 -28.62 6.90
N SER A 22 1.36 -28.60 5.58
CA SER A 22 0.25 -29.32 4.94
C SER A 22 0.57 -30.82 4.91
N SER A 23 -0.36 -31.67 5.36
CA SER A 23 -0.20 -33.14 5.24
C SER A 23 -0.35 -33.64 3.80
N ASP A 24 -1.13 -32.94 2.97
CA ASP A 24 -1.51 -33.41 1.63
C ASP A 24 -0.53 -32.98 0.54
N LYS A 25 0.21 -31.89 0.78
CA LYS A 25 1.31 -31.42 -0.07
C LYS A 25 2.51 -31.27 0.85
N LYS A 26 3.59 -32.05 0.65
CA LYS A 26 4.86 -31.93 1.40
C LYS A 26 5.46 -30.52 1.26
N GLY A 27 4.91 -29.56 1.99
CA GLY A 27 5.19 -28.14 1.84
C GLY A 27 4.93 -27.42 3.17
N ILE A 28 5.89 -26.58 3.54
CA ILE A 28 5.83 -25.73 4.73
C ILE A 28 5.47 -24.33 4.25
N ALA A 29 4.29 -23.85 4.63
CA ALA A 29 3.85 -22.48 4.39
C ALA A 29 4.21 -21.61 5.60
N LEU A 30 5.16 -20.69 5.45
CA LEU A 30 5.53 -19.74 6.50
C LEU A 30 4.59 -18.54 6.48
N ILE A 31 3.79 -18.39 7.55
CA ILE A 31 2.84 -17.29 7.75
C ILE A 31 3.48 -16.31 8.73
N ASN A 32 3.86 -15.12 8.28
CA ASN A 32 4.30 -14.04 9.16
C ASN A 32 3.09 -13.16 9.53
N PRO A 33 2.59 -13.17 10.79
CA PRO A 33 1.43 -12.37 11.20
C PRO A 33 1.66 -10.85 11.12
N TRP A 34 2.93 -10.41 11.11
CA TRP A 34 3.35 -9.01 10.99
C TRP A 34 3.67 -8.63 9.54
N ALA A 35 3.50 -9.54 8.59
CA ALA A 35 3.62 -9.18 7.19
C ALA A 35 2.65 -8.02 6.91
N VAL A 36 3.19 -6.95 6.35
CA VAL A 36 2.40 -5.79 5.97
C VAL A 36 1.38 -6.26 4.94
N ASN A 37 0.10 -6.21 5.30
CA ASN A 37 -0.98 -6.47 4.36
C ASN A 37 -1.09 -5.27 3.42
N LEU A 38 -0.35 -5.33 2.31
CA LEU A 38 -0.26 -4.25 1.33
C LEU A 38 -1.62 -3.95 0.68
N ASP A 39 -2.52 -4.92 0.57
CA ASP A 39 -3.87 -4.69 0.02
C ASP A 39 -4.75 -3.90 0.99
N ALA A 40 -4.74 -4.27 2.28
CA ALA A 40 -5.44 -3.51 3.31
C ALA A 40 -4.84 -2.11 3.50
N TYR A 41 -3.53 -1.97 3.36
CA TYR A 41 -2.83 -0.69 3.40
C TYR A 41 -3.24 0.24 2.25
N LYS A 42 -3.15 -0.24 1.00
CA LYS A 42 -3.60 0.52 -0.18
C LYS A 42 -5.05 0.96 -0.06
N LYS A 43 -5.95 0.05 0.36
CA LYS A 43 -7.36 0.39 0.56
C LYS A 43 -7.59 1.52 1.57
N LYS A 44 -6.80 1.56 2.65
CA LYS A 44 -6.86 2.67 3.62
C LYS A 44 -6.38 3.99 3.02
N LEU A 45 -5.31 3.94 2.22
CA LEU A 45 -4.81 5.12 1.51
C LEU A 45 -5.82 5.64 0.49
N GLU A 46 -6.47 4.76 -0.28
CA GLU A 46 -7.53 5.14 -1.23
C GLU A 46 -8.68 5.87 -0.52
N GLN A 47 -9.12 5.38 0.64
CA GLN A 47 -10.16 6.05 1.43
C GLN A 47 -9.70 7.41 1.99
N ALA A 48 -8.44 7.54 2.38
CA ALA A 48 -7.87 8.80 2.81
C ALA A 48 -7.83 9.82 1.66
N ILE A 49 -7.37 9.40 0.47
CA ILE A 49 -7.36 10.22 -0.75
C ILE A 49 -8.76 10.74 -1.07
N ILE A 50 -9.77 9.86 -1.12
CA ILE A 50 -11.16 10.26 -1.38
C ILE A 50 -11.64 11.30 -0.36
N SER A 51 -11.26 11.14 0.91
CA SER A 51 -11.64 12.07 1.98
C SER A 51 -10.97 13.44 1.82
N TYR A 52 -9.69 13.45 1.48
CA TYR A 52 -8.92 14.68 1.28
C TYR A 52 -9.32 15.41 0.00
N GLU A 53 -9.51 14.70 -1.11
CA GLU A 53 -10.03 15.27 -2.37
C GLU A 53 -11.39 15.92 -2.15
N ARG A 54 -12.32 15.22 -1.49
CA ARG A 54 -13.63 15.77 -1.17
C ARG A 54 -13.52 17.03 -0.32
N ARG A 55 -12.64 17.03 0.69
CA ARG A 55 -12.40 18.19 1.56
C ARG A 55 -11.86 19.37 0.74
N LEU A 56 -10.86 19.12 -0.08
CA LEU A 56 -10.18 20.12 -0.91
C LEU A 56 -11.16 20.75 -1.91
N ASN A 57 -11.89 19.93 -2.66
CA ASN A 57 -12.89 20.38 -3.62
C ASN A 57 -13.96 21.25 -2.92
N LEU A 58 -14.45 20.84 -1.75
CA LEU A 58 -15.46 21.58 -1.01
C LEU A 58 -14.95 22.93 -0.46
N VAL A 59 -13.72 22.96 0.06
CA VAL A 59 -13.11 24.19 0.61
C VAL A 59 -12.94 25.21 -0.51
N ILE A 60 -12.37 24.78 -1.64
CA ILE A 60 -12.15 25.66 -2.79
C ILE A 60 -13.49 26.10 -3.37
N TRP A 61 -14.43 25.18 -3.60
CA TRP A 61 -15.73 25.52 -4.16
C TRP A 61 -16.43 26.60 -3.34
N ARG A 62 -16.47 26.45 -2.01
CA ARG A 62 -17.08 27.45 -1.10
C ARG A 62 -16.40 28.81 -1.11
N ALA A 63 -15.11 28.84 -1.44
CA ALA A 63 -14.31 30.06 -1.49
C ALA A 63 -14.50 30.86 -2.78
N LEU A 64 -14.88 30.19 -3.88
CA LEU A 64 -15.14 30.84 -5.16
C LEU A 64 -16.44 31.67 -5.13
N SER A 65 -16.44 32.77 -5.89
CA SER A 65 -17.66 33.54 -6.18
C SER A 65 -18.57 32.78 -7.14
N GLN A 66 -19.85 33.20 -7.25
CA GLN A 66 -20.77 32.59 -8.21
C GLN A 66 -20.25 32.73 -9.65
N GLU A 67 -19.69 33.90 -9.98
CA GLU A 67 -19.13 34.20 -11.30
C GLU A 67 -17.98 33.26 -11.70
N GLU A 68 -17.11 32.91 -10.73
CA GLU A 68 -16.03 31.93 -10.97
C GLU A 68 -16.57 30.51 -11.08
N ARG A 69 -17.59 30.14 -10.30
CA ARG A 69 -18.21 28.80 -10.37
C ARG A 69 -18.94 28.56 -11.68
N ASP A 70 -19.61 29.57 -12.21
CA ASP A 70 -20.38 29.49 -13.46
C ASP A 70 -19.50 29.12 -14.67
N LYS A 71 -18.17 29.31 -14.58
CA LYS A 71 -17.20 28.93 -15.62
C LYS A 71 -17.00 27.43 -15.79
N PHE A 72 -17.37 26.63 -14.79
CA PHE A 72 -17.11 25.19 -14.78
C PHE A 72 -18.27 24.35 -15.31
N GLU A 73 -19.42 24.96 -15.61
CA GLU A 73 -20.65 24.27 -16.07
C GLU A 73 -21.09 23.08 -15.18
N GLU A 74 -20.65 23.05 -13.92
CA GLU A 74 -20.95 22.02 -12.93
C GLU A 74 -21.86 22.57 -11.82
N ASP A 75 -22.85 21.78 -11.41
CA ASP A 75 -23.78 22.12 -10.31
C ASP A 75 -23.16 21.89 -8.91
N GLY A 76 -21.86 21.60 -8.84
CA GLY A 76 -21.21 21.19 -7.60
C GLY A 76 -19.69 21.32 -7.60
N PRO A 77 -19.04 20.91 -6.49
CA PRO A 77 -17.59 21.03 -6.33
C PRO A 77 -16.83 20.25 -7.40
N VAL A 78 -16.16 20.99 -8.28
CA VAL A 78 -15.26 20.44 -9.31
C VAL A 78 -14.05 19.74 -8.70
N GLN A 79 -13.46 18.81 -9.45
CA GLN A 79 -12.26 18.10 -9.00
C GLN A 79 -11.02 18.99 -9.07
N TYR A 80 -10.43 19.30 -7.92
CA TYR A 80 -9.26 20.18 -7.83
C TYR A 80 -8.10 19.71 -8.71
N MET A 81 -7.75 18.42 -8.66
CA MET A 81 -6.61 17.90 -9.40
C MET A 81 -6.76 18.02 -10.93
N GLN A 82 -7.99 18.05 -11.44
CA GLN A 82 -8.28 18.18 -12.87
C GLN A 82 -8.29 19.64 -13.33
N HIS A 83 -8.72 20.54 -12.45
CA HIS A 83 -8.91 21.97 -12.75
C HIS A 83 -7.94 22.88 -11.98
N LYS A 84 -6.80 22.33 -11.55
CA LYS A 84 -5.88 22.97 -10.59
C LYS A 84 -5.50 24.38 -11.00
N GLU A 85 -4.99 24.56 -12.22
CA GLU A 85 -4.49 25.86 -12.70
C GLU A 85 -5.60 26.92 -12.69
N THR A 86 -6.77 26.59 -13.26
CA THR A 86 -7.93 27.49 -13.32
C THR A 86 -8.45 27.84 -11.92
N LEU A 87 -8.47 26.88 -10.99
CA LEU A 87 -8.90 27.10 -9.62
C LEU A 87 -7.92 27.98 -8.84
N LEU A 88 -6.61 27.76 -9.00
CA LEU A 88 -5.59 28.57 -8.35
C LEU A 88 -5.60 30.00 -8.87
N GLU A 89 -5.75 30.20 -10.19
CA GLU A 89 -5.90 31.52 -10.80
C GLU A 89 -7.15 32.24 -10.27
N ALA A 90 -8.29 31.56 -10.18
CA ALA A 90 -9.51 32.12 -9.62
C ALA A 90 -9.33 32.52 -8.14
N LEU A 91 -8.67 31.69 -7.33
CA LEU A 91 -8.37 32.00 -5.93
C LEU A 91 -7.43 33.20 -5.80
N GLU A 92 -6.44 33.34 -6.69
CA GLU A 92 -5.52 34.48 -6.71
C GLU A 92 -6.24 35.78 -7.07
N ASN A 93 -7.11 35.76 -8.09
CA ASN A 93 -7.94 36.91 -8.48
C ASN A 93 -8.88 37.37 -7.37
N LEU A 94 -9.35 36.43 -6.54
CA LEU A 94 -10.18 36.71 -5.36
C LEU A 94 -9.36 37.11 -4.11
N GLY A 95 -8.03 37.17 -4.22
CA GLY A 95 -7.14 37.57 -3.12
C GLY A 95 -6.97 36.50 -2.04
N TRP A 96 -7.02 35.21 -2.40
CA TRP A 96 -6.92 34.08 -1.49
C TRP A 96 -7.95 34.08 -0.35
N PRO A 97 -9.24 33.88 -0.67
CA PRO A 97 -10.32 33.80 0.33
C PRO A 97 -10.18 32.58 1.29
N VAL A 98 -9.24 31.68 1.01
CA VAL A 98 -8.85 30.53 1.84
C VAL A 98 -7.33 30.53 2.02
N SER A 99 -6.84 29.89 3.09
CA SER A 99 -5.40 29.74 3.30
C SER A 99 -4.78 28.90 2.18
N TYR A 100 -3.75 29.47 1.55
CA TYR A 100 -2.92 28.76 0.58
C TYR A 100 -2.24 27.54 1.22
N GLU A 101 -1.78 27.68 2.46
CA GLU A 101 -1.12 26.61 3.21
C GLU A 101 -2.05 25.41 3.42
N ASP A 102 -3.32 25.65 3.76
CA ASP A 102 -4.31 24.57 3.94
C ASP A 102 -4.61 23.83 2.63
N VAL A 103 -4.74 24.57 1.52
CA VAL A 103 -4.93 24.00 0.17
C VAL A 103 -3.73 23.15 -0.21
N LYS A 104 -2.52 23.69 -0.04
CA LYS A 104 -1.27 23.01 -0.35
C LYS A 104 -1.07 21.77 0.52
N LEU A 105 -1.36 21.84 1.81
CA LEU A 105 -1.23 20.70 2.73
C LEU A 105 -2.10 19.53 2.26
N LEU A 106 -3.36 19.78 1.88
CA LEU A 106 -4.25 18.74 1.38
C LEU A 106 -3.75 18.16 0.05
N GLU A 107 -3.26 18.99 -0.86
CA GLU A 107 -2.65 18.53 -2.11
C GLU A 107 -1.42 17.64 -1.85
N ASP A 108 -0.50 18.08 -1.00
CA ASP A 108 0.73 17.36 -0.67
C ASP A 108 0.43 15.99 -0.01
N GLU A 109 -0.56 15.93 0.88
CA GLU A 109 -1.02 14.67 1.50
C GLU A 109 -1.63 13.70 0.48
N ILE A 110 -2.42 14.20 -0.49
CA ILE A 110 -2.97 13.39 -1.58
C ILE A 110 -1.84 12.80 -2.44
N LEU A 111 -0.89 13.64 -2.87
CA LEU A 111 0.25 13.21 -3.69
C LEU A 111 1.15 12.21 -2.95
N THR A 112 1.35 12.42 -1.65
CA THR A 112 2.10 11.50 -0.79
C THR A 112 1.40 10.15 -0.69
N ALA A 113 0.09 10.14 -0.46
CA ALA A 113 -0.70 8.91 -0.39
C ALA A 113 -0.68 8.13 -1.72
N LEU A 114 -0.79 8.82 -2.86
CA LEU A 114 -0.66 8.22 -4.19
C LEU A 114 0.71 7.58 -4.40
N THR A 115 1.77 8.27 -3.97
CA THR A 115 3.15 7.73 -4.02
C THR A 115 3.26 6.43 -3.20
N TYR A 116 2.66 6.38 -2.02
CA TYR A 116 2.67 5.17 -1.19
C TYR A 116 1.86 4.01 -1.78
N ILE A 117 0.76 4.29 -2.49
CA ILE A 117 0.02 3.27 -3.24
C ILE A 117 0.90 2.68 -4.35
N GLN A 118 1.61 3.53 -5.09
CA GLN A 118 2.53 3.07 -6.14
C GLN A 118 3.65 2.20 -5.56
N GLN A 119 4.31 2.67 -4.51
CA GLN A 119 5.38 1.92 -3.84
C GLN A 119 4.88 0.56 -3.32
N ALA A 120 3.68 0.50 -2.71
CA ALA A 120 3.09 -0.74 -2.26
C ALA A 120 2.80 -1.71 -3.43
N THR A 121 2.39 -1.18 -4.58
CA THR A 121 2.15 -1.95 -5.79
C THR A 121 3.44 -2.52 -6.35
N ASP A 122 4.48 -1.69 -6.47
CA ASP A 122 5.81 -2.09 -6.96
C ASP A 122 6.41 -3.20 -6.07
N LEU A 123 6.27 -3.07 -4.74
CA LEU A 123 6.69 -4.10 -3.79
C LEU A 123 5.95 -5.43 -4.00
N GLN A 124 4.63 -5.39 -4.21
CA GLN A 124 3.86 -6.61 -4.48
C GLN A 124 4.28 -7.27 -5.79
N GLU A 125 4.56 -6.49 -6.83
CA GLU A 125 5.03 -7.02 -8.11
C GLU A 125 6.43 -7.62 -8.02
N ALA A 126 7.35 -6.96 -7.32
CA ALA A 126 8.70 -7.46 -7.10
C ALA A 126 8.66 -8.82 -6.38
N VAL A 127 7.85 -8.95 -5.33
CA VAL A 127 7.68 -10.22 -4.60
C VAL A 127 7.13 -11.33 -5.51
N LYS A 128 6.12 -11.04 -6.34
CA LYS A 128 5.56 -12.02 -7.30
C LYS A 128 6.64 -12.52 -8.28
N LYS A 129 7.41 -11.60 -8.87
CA LYS A 129 8.50 -11.92 -9.80
C LYS A 129 9.59 -12.78 -9.15
N GLU A 130 9.95 -12.52 -7.88
CA GLU A 130 10.92 -13.34 -7.16
C GLU A 130 10.40 -14.76 -6.85
N ILE A 131 9.12 -14.89 -6.51
CA ILE A 131 8.49 -16.21 -6.32
C ILE A 131 8.52 -17.01 -7.63
N GLU A 132 8.15 -16.39 -8.75
CA GLU A 132 8.18 -17.01 -10.08
C GLU A 132 9.59 -17.49 -10.47
N LYS A 133 10.62 -16.63 -10.36
CA LYS A 133 12.02 -17.00 -10.61
C LYS A 133 12.50 -18.17 -9.74
N SER A 134 12.13 -18.16 -8.46
CA SER A 134 12.51 -19.24 -7.54
C SER A 134 11.89 -20.58 -7.95
N SER A 135 10.65 -20.57 -8.44
CA SER A 135 9.94 -21.78 -8.88
C SER A 135 10.50 -22.38 -10.17
N GLU A 136 10.97 -21.57 -11.11
CA GLU A 136 11.62 -22.02 -12.35
C GLU A 136 12.98 -22.69 -12.10
N SER A 137 13.74 -22.19 -11.13
CA SER A 137 15.06 -22.74 -10.77
C SER A 137 14.98 -24.16 -10.16
N HIS A 138 13.87 -24.52 -9.52
CA HIS A 138 13.67 -25.82 -8.89
C HIS A 138 13.36 -26.96 -9.87
N MET A 139 12.91 -26.67 -11.10
CA MET A 139 12.60 -27.71 -12.10
C MET A 139 13.85 -28.20 -12.87
N SER A 140 14.98 -27.51 -12.78
CA SER A 140 16.17 -27.79 -13.60
C SER A 140 17.19 -28.75 -12.98
N ASN A 141 17.03 -29.14 -11.70
CA ASN A 141 18.06 -29.89 -10.96
C ASN A 141 17.85 -31.41 -10.86
N ASN A 142 16.81 -32.01 -11.48
CA ASN A 142 16.48 -33.44 -11.28
C ASN A 142 16.94 -34.42 -12.39
N LYS A 143 18.00 -34.11 -13.15
CA LYS A 143 18.58 -35.03 -14.17
C LYS A 143 20.11 -35.19 -14.10
N LYS A 144 20.62 -35.65 -12.97
CA LYS A 144 21.98 -36.24 -12.81
C LYS A 144 21.86 -37.21 -11.62
N VAL A 145 22.17 -38.51 -11.59
CA VAL A 145 23.00 -39.45 -12.36
C VAL A 145 22.54 -40.87 -11.92
N ILE A 146 22.54 -41.87 -12.81
CA ILE A 146 23.19 -43.18 -12.55
C ILE A 146 23.52 -43.86 -13.88
N HIS A 147 24.80 -43.77 -14.27
CA HIS A 147 25.41 -44.69 -15.22
C HIS A 147 25.95 -45.91 -14.43
N GLY A 148 25.73 -47.12 -14.95
CA GLY A 148 26.79 -48.13 -15.00
C GLY A 148 26.62 -49.45 -14.22
N LYS A 149 26.30 -50.50 -15.00
CA LYS A 149 26.90 -51.85 -15.02
C LYS A 149 26.55 -52.88 -13.92
N GLY A 150 26.04 -54.02 -14.38
CA GLY A 150 26.40 -55.35 -13.87
C GLY A 150 25.24 -56.28 -13.55
N PHE A 151 24.76 -57.06 -14.53
CA PHE A 151 24.01 -58.29 -14.24
C PHE A 151 24.39 -59.39 -15.25
N PHE A 152 25.23 -60.33 -14.81
CA PHE A 152 25.37 -61.66 -15.39
C PHE A 152 24.70 -62.64 -14.43
N PRO A 153 23.80 -63.54 -14.88
CA PRO A 153 23.42 -64.69 -14.09
C PRO A 153 24.40 -65.86 -14.34
N ILE A 154 24.60 -66.61 -13.25
CA ILE A 154 25.57 -67.67 -13.01
C ILE A 154 24.89 -69.03 -13.23
N ARG A 155 25.67 -69.96 -13.83
CA ARG A 155 25.56 -71.44 -13.90
C ARG A 155 24.25 -72.08 -14.39
#